data_AF-A0A3B9R090-F1
#
_entry.id   AF-A0A3B9R090-F1
#
_cell.length_a   1.000
_cell.length_b   1.000
_cell.length_c   1.000
_cell.angle_alpha   90.00
_cell.angle_beta   90.00
_cell.angle_gamma   90.00
#
_symmetry.space_group_name_H-M   'P 1'
#
loop_
_entity.id
_entity.type
_entity.pdbx_description
1 polymer ?
#
loop_
_entity_poly.entity_id
_entity_poly.type
_entity_poly.pdbx_seq_one_letter_code
_entity_poly.pdbx_strand_id
1 'polypeptide(L)' 'TKTAESIRSGNLHPFTGPIRNQAGEVVVPAGAVADDGMLAGMNFYVEGVDDKLPE' A
#
# COMPACT_ATOMS: atom_id res chain seq x y z
N THR A 1 15.36 5.69 -13.69
CA THR A 1 16.07 5.07 -12.54
C THR A 1 15.57 3.64 -12.38
N LYS A 2 16.35 2.75 -11.72
CA LYS A 2 15.99 1.33 -11.54
C LYS A 2 14.57 1.11 -10.98
N THR A 3 14.11 1.96 -10.05
CA THR A 3 12.78 1.84 -9.42
C THR A 3 11.64 2.06 -10.41
N ALA A 4 11.71 3.11 -11.24
CA ALA A 4 10.66 3.41 -12.21
C ALA A 4 10.50 2.28 -13.25
N GLU A 5 11.61 1.69 -13.72
CA GLU A 5 11.57 0.54 -14.64
C GLU A 5 11.02 -0.73 -13.97
N SER A 6 11.29 -0.92 -12.67
CA SER A 6 10.76 -2.07 -11.93
C SER A 6 9.24 -1.96 -11.74
N ILE A 7 8.71 -0.75 -11.56
CA ILE A 7 7.26 -0.50 -11.52
C ILE A 7 6.65 -0.71 -12.92
N ARG A 8 7.27 -0.15 -13.98
CA ARG A 8 6.80 -0.30 -15.36
C ARG A 8 6.72 -1.75 -15.80
N SER A 9 7.69 -2.58 -15.40
CA SER A 9 7.74 -4.00 -15.74
C SER A 9 6.86 -4.89 -14.87
N GLY A 10 6.27 -4.36 -13.78
CA GLY A 10 5.53 -5.15 -12.79
C GLY A 10 6.40 -5.96 -11.82
N ASN A 11 7.73 -5.85 -11.91
CA ASN A 11 8.65 -6.49 -10.96
C ASN A 11 8.53 -5.90 -9.53
N LEU A 12 8.07 -4.64 -9.42
CA LEU A 12 7.79 -3.97 -8.16
C LEU A 12 6.36 -3.44 -8.17
N HIS A 13 5.51 -3.98 -7.31
CA HIS A 13 4.20 -3.40 -7.01
C HIS A 13 4.29 -2.56 -5.72
N PRO A 14 4.05 -1.24 -5.77
CA PRO A 14 4.18 -0.37 -4.59
C PRO A 14 3.33 -0.83 -3.39
N PHE A 15 2.17 -1.42 -3.67
CA PHE A 15 1.24 -1.93 -2.66
C PHE A 15 1.42 -3.44 -2.42
N THR A 16 2.68 -3.90 -2.34
CA THR A 16 3.01 -5.26 -1.89
C THR A 16 3.19 -5.28 -0.37
N GLY A 17 2.55 -6.22 0.31
CA GLY A 17 2.64 -6.37 1.75
C GLY A 17 4.00 -6.90 2.25
N PRO A 18 4.28 -6.75 3.56
CA PRO A 18 3.31 -6.38 4.59
C PRO A 18 3.06 -4.87 4.63
N ILE A 19 1.78 -4.47 4.59
CA ILE A 19 1.36 -3.08 4.79
C ILE A 19 0.45 -3.04 6.01
N ARG A 20 0.73 -2.10 6.91
CA ARG A 20 -0.08 -1.80 8.09
C ARG A 20 -0.73 -0.43 7.95
N ASN A 21 -1.93 -0.27 8.49
CA ASN A 21 -2.55 1.05 8.65
C ASN A 21 -1.94 1.80 9.85
N GLN A 22 -2.35 3.05 10.08
CA GLN A 22 -1.92 3.85 11.23
C GLN A 22 -2.23 3.23 12.61
N ALA A 23 -3.20 2.30 12.69
CA ALA A 23 -3.52 1.56 13.92
C ALA A 23 -2.62 0.33 14.12
N GLY A 24 -1.71 0.05 13.18
CA GLY A 24 -0.82 -1.11 13.20
C GLY A 24 -1.47 -2.41 12.70
N GLU A 25 -2.69 -2.37 12.19
CA GLU A 25 -3.39 -3.54 11.64
C GLU A 25 -2.86 -3.86 10.25
N VAL A 26 -2.65 -5.15 9.95
CA VAL A 26 -2.20 -5.59 8.63
C VAL A 26 -3.36 -5.49 7.63
N VAL A 27 -3.21 -4.63 6.63
CA VAL A 27 -4.19 -4.44 5.55
C VAL A 27 -3.80 -5.15 4.26
N VAL A 28 -2.50 -5.41 4.06
CA VAL A 28 -1.99 -6.26 2.97
C VAL A 28 -1.00 -7.26 3.57
N PRO A 29 -1.29 -8.58 3.55
CA PRO A 29 -0.39 -9.59 4.08
C PRO A 29 0.97 -9.63 3.38
N ALA A 30 2.00 -10.15 4.06
CA ALA A 30 3.34 -10.29 3.49
C ALA A 30 3.33 -11.07 2.17
N GLY A 31 3.93 -10.50 1.13
CA GLY A 31 4.01 -11.12 -0.21
C GLY A 31 2.73 -11.04 -1.06
N ALA A 32 1.62 -10.54 -0.50
CA ALA A 32 0.41 -10.25 -1.28
C ALA A 32 0.51 -8.87 -1.93
N VAL A 33 -0.12 -8.71 -3.09
CA VAL A 33 -0.33 -7.40 -3.74
C VAL A 33 -1.77 -6.98 -3.48
N ALA A 34 -1.99 -5.73 -3.06
CA ALA A 34 -3.34 -5.18 -2.90
C ALA A 34 -4.13 -5.27 -4.22
N ASP A 35 -5.39 -5.68 -4.15
CA ASP A 35 -6.27 -5.71 -5.32
C ASP A 35 -6.82 -4.31 -5.66
N ASP A 36 -7.26 -4.16 -6.91
CA ASP A 36 -7.74 -2.88 -7.43
C ASP A 36 -8.99 -2.35 -6.69
N GLY A 37 -9.82 -3.23 -6.13
CA GLY A 37 -11.00 -2.84 -5.35
C GLY A 37 -10.60 -2.20 -4.02
N MET A 38 -9.64 -2.80 -3.31
CA MET A 38 -9.04 -2.23 -2.11
C MET A 38 -8.38 -0.88 -2.42
N LEU A 39 -7.62 -0.78 -3.52
CA LEU A 39 -6.95 0.46 -3.91
C LEU A 39 -7.95 1.57 -4.24
N ALA A 40 -9.01 1.26 -4.98
CA ALA A 40 -10.05 2.22 -5.32
C ALA A 40 -10.86 2.69 -4.11
N GLY A 41 -11.02 1.83 -3.09
CA GLY A 41 -11.73 2.12 -1.85
C GLY A 41 -10.86 2.58 -0.69
N MET A 42 -9.58 2.89 -0.93
CA MET A 42 -8.62 3.14 0.14
C MET A 42 -9.01 4.36 0.98
N ASN A 43 -9.35 4.09 2.24
CA ASN A 43 -9.80 5.07 3.24
C ASN A 43 -9.00 4.96 4.54
N PHE A 44 -7.70 4.70 4.43
CA PHE A 44 -6.76 4.69 5.54
C PHE A 44 -5.40 5.22 5.07
N TYR A 45 -4.58 5.71 6.01
CA TYR A 45 -3.15 5.91 5.77
C TYR A 45 -2.33 4.75 6.34
N VAL A 46 -1.16 4.53 5.75
CA VAL A 46 -0.20 3.53 6.21
C VAL A 46 0.50 3.96 7.51
N GLU A 47 1.02 3.00 8.24
CA GLU A 47 1.88 3.24 9.41
C GLU A 47 3.00 4.26 9.07
N GLY A 48 3.21 5.23 9.96
CA GLY A 48 4.22 6.29 9.81
C GLY A 48 3.74 7.58 9.12
N VAL A 49 2.50 7.62 8.63
CA VAL A 49 1.83 8.88 8.25
C VAL A 49 1.24 9.53 9.49
N ASP A 50 1.44 10.85 9.68
CA ASP A 50 0.93 11.59 10.85
C ASP A 50 -0.45 12.24 10.62
N ASP A 51 -0.86 12.38 9.36
CA ASP A 51 -2.11 13.03 8.98
C ASP A 51 -3.33 12.16 9.33
N LYS A 52 -4.52 12.77 9.38
CA LYS A 52 -5.79 12.06 9.58
C LYS A 52 -6.70 12.31 8.39
N LEU A 53 -7.40 11.27 7.97
CA LEU A 53 -8.41 11.42 6.93
C LEU A 53 -9.51 12.40 7.41
N PRO A 54 -10.02 13.26 6.51
CA PRO A 54 -11.20 14.07 6.79
C PRO A 54 -12.41 13.19 7.15
N GLU A 55 -13.31 13.73 7.99
CA GLU A 55 -14.61 13.11 8.29
C GLU A 55 -15.64 13.30 7.16
#